data_AF-A0A820IVW0-F1
#
_entry.id   AF-A0A820IVW0-F1
#
_cell.length_a   1.000
_cell.length_b   1.000
_cell.length_c   1.000
_cell.angle_alpha   90.00
_cell.angle_beta   90.00
_cell.angle_gamma   90.00
#
_symmetry.space_group_name_H-M   'P 1'
#
loop_
_entity.id
_entity.type
_entity.pdbx_description
1 polymer ?
#
loop_
_entity_poly.entity_id
_entity_poly.type
_entity_poly.pdbx_seq_one_letter_code
_entity_poly.pdbx_strand_id
1 'polypeptide(L)'
;NFPFDGKPLVGPFGIPSQPIASNGWYAQDPITHAATLRDVNVALYAGDGDSLEILLRESTIRMRNTLISLNISVYFDDFGNGQSVGHGCTGKHDGTCMVGLLIKVLPYVMAVLEQ
;
A
#
# COMPACT_ATOMS: atom_id res chain seq x y z
N ASN A 1 15.33 -4.33 28.19
CA ASN A 1 14.88 -2.93 28.07
C ASN A 1 14.74 -2.58 26.60
N PHE A 2 13.53 -2.73 26.05
CA PHE A 2 13.23 -2.19 24.74
C PHE A 2 13.08 -0.67 24.89
N PRO A 3 13.86 0.15 24.17
CA PRO A 3 13.48 1.54 24.02
C PRO A 3 12.25 1.56 23.08
N PHE A 4 11.36 2.52 23.25
CA PHE A 4 10.16 2.78 22.43
C PHE A 4 8.86 2.12 22.91
N ASP A 5 7.81 2.96 22.91
CA ASP A 5 6.49 2.84 23.54
C ASP A 5 5.58 1.74 22.97
N GLY A 6 6.12 0.56 22.66
CA GLY A 6 5.34 -0.60 22.23
C GLY A 6 4.61 -0.44 20.89
N LYS A 7 4.97 0.55 20.07
CA LYS A 7 4.34 0.77 18.75
C LYS A 7 5.06 -0.04 17.66
N PRO A 8 4.33 -0.74 16.76
CA PRO A 8 4.92 -1.50 15.67
C PRO A 8 5.74 -0.61 14.73
N LEU A 9 6.96 -1.05 14.39
CA LEU A 9 7.97 -0.31 13.63
C LEU A 9 7.88 -0.53 12.10
N VAL A 10 6.68 -0.55 11.53
CA VAL A 10 6.51 -0.84 10.10
C VAL A 10 5.45 0.07 9.47
N GLY A 11 5.90 1.12 8.78
CA GLY A 11 5.04 2.03 8.02
C GLY A 11 4.72 1.51 6.61
N PRO A 12 3.71 2.06 5.91
CA PRO A 12 3.13 1.49 4.70
C PRO A 12 4.05 1.51 3.45
N PHE A 13 5.18 2.23 3.48
CA PHE A 13 6.07 2.41 2.31
C PHE A 13 7.54 2.04 2.56
N GLY A 14 7.83 1.13 3.50
CA GLY A 14 9.15 0.52 3.63
C GLY A 14 10.07 1.15 4.66
N ILE A 15 11.38 0.89 4.50
CA ILE A 15 12.41 1.26 5.49
C ILE A 15 12.68 2.77 5.38
N PRO A 16 12.60 3.52 6.49
CA PRO A 16 12.80 4.95 6.47
C PRO A 16 14.22 5.37 6.03
N SER A 17 14.31 6.37 5.15
CA SER A 17 15.58 7.02 4.73
C SER A 17 16.10 8.08 5.72
N GLN A 18 15.28 8.44 6.71
CA GLN A 18 15.58 9.38 7.79
C GLN A 18 15.65 8.60 9.12
N PRO A 19 16.29 9.11 10.19
CA PRO A 19 16.42 8.38 11.45
C PRO A 19 15.08 7.84 11.94
N ILE A 20 15.03 6.53 12.21
CA ILE A 20 13.86 5.78 12.72
C ILE A 20 13.28 6.42 14.00
N ALA A 21 14.13 7.13 14.75
CA ALA A 21 13.77 7.84 15.98
C ALA A 21 13.18 9.25 15.75
N SER A 22 13.07 9.72 14.51
CA SER A 22 12.48 11.03 14.26
C SER A 22 10.96 10.96 14.39
N ASN A 23 10.38 11.91 15.15
CA ASN A 23 8.92 12.05 15.28
C ASN A 23 8.23 12.22 13.93
N GLY A 24 8.94 12.70 12.91
CA GLY A 24 8.43 12.92 11.56
C GLY A 24 7.89 11.65 10.90
N TRP A 25 8.52 10.49 11.08
CA TRP A 25 8.05 9.25 10.46
C TRP A 25 6.69 8.81 10.99
N TYR A 26 6.54 8.76 12.30
CA TYR A 26 5.27 8.42 12.92
C TYR A 26 4.19 9.48 12.64
N ALA A 27 4.59 10.75 12.60
CA ALA A 27 3.70 11.86 12.31
C ALA A 27 3.26 11.91 10.84
N GLN A 28 3.94 11.21 9.92
CA GLN A 28 3.58 11.18 8.50
C GLN A 28 3.16 9.78 8.02
N ASP A 29 3.03 8.81 8.94
CA ASP A 29 2.59 7.46 8.60
C ASP A 29 1.12 7.49 8.10
N PRO A 30 0.85 7.09 6.84
CA PRO A 30 -0.51 7.03 6.31
C PRO A 30 -1.46 6.13 7.10
N ILE A 31 -0.97 5.07 7.77
CA ILE A 31 -1.81 4.17 8.57
C ILE A 31 -2.38 4.93 9.77
N THR A 32 -1.57 5.75 10.45
CA THR A 32 -2.03 6.54 11.61
C THR A 32 -2.97 7.67 11.20
N HIS A 33 -2.94 8.06 9.92
CA HIS A 33 -3.80 9.08 9.33
C HIS A 33 -4.92 8.51 8.46
N ALA A 34 -5.12 7.18 8.41
CA ALA A 34 -6.02 6.55 7.44
C ALA A 34 -7.46 7.08 7.50
N ALA A 35 -7.91 7.57 8.66
CA ALA A 35 -9.22 8.18 8.83
C ALA A 35 -9.44 9.47 8.04
N THR A 36 -8.37 10.14 7.57
CA THR A 36 -8.48 11.32 6.70
C THR A 36 -8.89 10.97 5.27
N LEU A 37 -8.85 9.68 4.90
CA LEU A 37 -9.28 9.17 3.60
C LEU A 37 -10.78 8.83 3.56
N ARG A 38 -11.57 9.27 4.55
CA ARG A 38 -13.03 9.20 4.44
C ARG A 38 -13.48 9.96 3.20
N ASP A 39 -14.47 9.38 2.52
CA ASP A 39 -15.03 9.89 1.27
C ASP A 39 -14.05 9.89 0.08
N VAL A 40 -12.85 9.30 0.24
CA VAL A 40 -11.90 9.03 -0.84
C VAL A 40 -12.00 7.56 -1.25
N ASN A 41 -12.09 7.30 -2.54
CA ASN A 41 -11.96 5.95 -3.07
C ASN A 41 -10.47 5.61 -3.19
N VAL A 42 -10.02 4.57 -2.49
CA VAL A 42 -8.61 4.18 -2.44
C VAL A 42 -8.40 2.92 -3.28
N ALA A 43 -7.33 2.89 -4.08
CA ALA A 43 -6.85 1.67 -4.73
C ALA A 43 -5.46 1.31 -4.19
N LEU A 44 -5.30 0.06 -3.74
CA LEU A 44 -4.07 -0.49 -3.22
C LEU A 44 -3.63 -1.70 -4.05
N TYR A 45 -2.32 -1.84 -4.22
CA TYR A 45 -1.67 -2.95 -4.90
C TYR A 45 -0.54 -3.49 -4.05
N ALA A 46 -0.36 -4.82 -4.07
CA ALA A 46 0.87 -5.46 -3.62
C ALA A 46 1.27 -6.61 -4.55
N GLY A 47 2.53 -7.02 -4.47
CA GLY A 47 3.05 -8.23 -5.13
C GLY A 47 4.10 -8.96 -4.28
N ASP A 48 4.74 -9.99 -4.84
CA ASP A 48 5.87 -10.68 -4.21
C ASP A 48 6.94 -11.15 -5.22
N GLY A 49 6.98 -10.54 -6.40
CA GLY A 49 7.86 -10.95 -7.50
C GLY A 49 9.35 -10.66 -7.26
N ASP A 50 9.69 -9.85 -6.26
CA ASP A 50 11.06 -9.63 -5.77
C ASP A 50 11.10 -9.29 -4.27
N SER A 51 12.32 -9.22 -3.72
CA SER A 51 12.54 -9.02 -2.29
C SER A 51 12.07 -7.65 -1.77
N LEU A 52 12.10 -6.60 -2.62
CA LEU A 52 11.65 -5.28 -2.21
C LEU A 52 10.12 -5.26 -2.14
N GLU A 53 9.44 -5.83 -3.13
CA GLU A 53 7.98 -5.91 -3.13
C GLU A 53 7.46 -6.78 -1.96
N ILE A 54 8.12 -7.91 -1.67
CA ILE A 54 7.82 -8.75 -0.49
C ILE A 54 7.89 -7.93 0.80
N LEU A 55 8.92 -7.10 0.95
CA LEU A 55 9.10 -6.25 2.13
C LEU A 55 7.97 -5.23 2.27
N LEU A 56 7.45 -4.71 1.16
CA LEU A 56 6.41 -3.68 1.12
C LEU A 56 4.98 -4.26 1.19
N ARG A 57 4.77 -5.51 0.77
CA ARG A 57 3.45 -6.16 0.74
C ARG A 57 2.72 -6.14 2.08
N GLU A 58 3.42 -6.50 3.15
CA GLU A 58 2.85 -6.52 4.51
C GLU A 58 2.31 -5.15 4.93
N SER A 59 3.01 -4.11 4.51
CA SER A 59 2.67 -2.73 4.77
C SER A 59 1.41 -2.28 4.01
N THR A 60 1.26 -2.67 2.75
CA THR A 60 0.02 -2.48 1.99
C THR A 60 -1.15 -3.23 2.62
N ILE A 61 -0.95 -4.47 3.05
CA ILE A 61 -2.00 -5.29 3.69
C ILE A 61 -2.48 -4.64 5.01
N ARG A 62 -1.56 -4.09 5.82
CA ARG A 62 -1.94 -3.35 7.04
C ARG A 62 -2.76 -2.10 6.73
N MET A 63 -2.39 -1.35 5.70
CA MET A 63 -3.17 -0.18 5.27
C MET A 63 -4.57 -0.59 4.82
N ARG A 64 -4.70 -1.63 3.98
CA ARG A 64 -5.99 -2.20 3.56
C ARG A 64 -6.87 -2.56 4.76
N ASN A 65 -6.33 -3.31 5.72
CA ASN A 65 -7.09 -3.75 6.88
C ASN A 65 -7.53 -2.56 7.77
N THR A 66 -6.72 -1.51 7.83
CA THR A 66 -7.06 -0.27 8.53
C THR A 66 -8.18 0.50 7.82
N LEU A 67 -8.14 0.59 6.49
CA LEU A 67 -9.22 1.22 5.71
C LEU A 67 -10.55 0.46 5.88
N ILE A 68 -10.51 -0.87 5.81
CA ILE A 68 -11.68 -1.74 6.04
C ILE A 68 -12.25 -1.53 7.45
N SER A 69 -11.39 -1.48 8.48
CA SER A 69 -11.86 -1.29 9.87
C SER A 69 -12.48 0.09 10.12
N LEU A 70 -12.12 1.09 9.31
CA LEU A 70 -12.69 2.44 9.34
C LEU A 70 -13.92 2.60 8.44
N ASN A 71 -14.35 1.53 7.77
CA ASN A 71 -15.42 1.52 6.77
C ASN A 71 -15.15 2.48 5.59
N ILE A 72 -13.89 2.53 5.13
CA ILE A 72 -13.47 3.29 3.94
C ILE A 72 -13.35 2.32 2.75
N SER A 73 -13.93 2.72 1.61
CA SER A 73 -13.90 1.92 0.38
C SER A 73 -12.48 1.76 -0.13
N VAL A 74 -12.08 0.51 -0.38
CA VAL A 74 -10.76 0.18 -0.91
C VAL A 74 -10.85 -0.90 -1.98
N TYR A 75 -10.36 -0.60 -3.17
CA TYR A 75 -9.99 -1.60 -4.16
C TYR A 75 -8.62 -2.17 -3.79
N PHE A 76 -8.48 -3.49 -3.75
CA PHE A 76 -7.22 -4.13 -3.41
C PHE A 76 -6.97 -5.34 -4.30
N ASP A 77 -5.80 -5.35 -4.94
CA ASP A 77 -5.27 -6.54 -5.61
C ASP A 77 -3.91 -6.90 -5.02
N ASP A 78 -3.71 -8.19 -4.78
CA ASP A 78 -2.43 -8.77 -4.35
C ASP A 78 -1.97 -9.77 -5.41
N PHE A 79 -0.95 -9.39 -6.18
CA PHE A 79 -0.42 -10.19 -7.29
C PHE A 79 0.76 -11.05 -6.85
N GLY A 80 0.75 -11.48 -5.59
CA GLY A 80 1.70 -12.46 -5.11
C GLY A 80 1.49 -13.87 -5.66
N ASN A 81 2.35 -14.80 -5.26
CA ASN A 81 2.28 -16.24 -5.52
C ASN A 81 2.25 -16.58 -7.03
N GLY A 82 2.97 -15.82 -7.85
CA GLY A 82 3.04 -16.02 -9.30
C GLY A 82 1.84 -15.48 -10.08
N GLN A 83 0.96 -14.70 -9.45
CA GLN A 83 -0.09 -13.98 -10.16
C GLN A 83 0.47 -12.78 -10.94
N SER A 84 -0.25 -12.35 -11.97
CA SER A 84 0.18 -11.29 -12.88
C SER A 84 -1.01 -10.42 -13.27
N VAL A 85 -0.76 -9.11 -13.40
CA VAL A 85 -1.74 -8.15 -13.96
C VAL A 85 -1.84 -8.28 -15.49
N GLY A 86 -1.04 -9.15 -16.11
CA GLY A 86 -0.76 -9.13 -17.53
C GLY A 86 0.34 -8.11 -17.86
N HIS A 87 0.48 -7.77 -19.14
CA HIS A 87 1.37 -6.70 -19.61
C HIS A 87 2.85 -6.85 -19.20
N GLY A 88 3.32 -8.08 -18.94
CA GLY A 88 4.69 -8.35 -18.51
C GLY A 88 4.95 -8.09 -17.02
N CYS A 89 3.94 -7.68 -16.24
CA CYS A 89 4.09 -7.55 -14.80
C CYS A 89 4.15 -8.92 -14.13
N THR A 90 5.19 -9.16 -13.33
CA THR A 90 5.39 -10.42 -12.59
C THR A 90 5.27 -10.25 -11.08
N GLY A 91 4.60 -9.17 -10.63
CA GLY A 91 4.50 -8.83 -9.21
C GLY A 91 5.75 -8.16 -8.64
N LYS A 92 6.65 -7.65 -9.48
CA LYS A 92 7.91 -7.00 -9.11
C LYS A 92 7.77 -5.50 -8.86
N HIS A 93 8.77 -4.93 -8.21
CA HIS A 93 8.92 -3.50 -7.98
C HIS A 93 9.56 -2.80 -9.19
N ASP A 94 8.86 -2.80 -10.33
CA ASP A 94 9.35 -2.19 -11.58
C ASP A 94 8.28 -1.40 -12.34
N GLY A 95 8.75 -0.61 -13.32
CA GLY A 95 7.88 0.23 -14.15
C GLY A 95 6.88 -0.54 -15.01
N THR A 96 7.20 -1.78 -15.41
CA THR A 96 6.28 -2.64 -16.18
C THR A 96 5.04 -2.95 -15.34
N CYS A 97 5.25 -3.29 -14.07
CA CYS A 97 4.17 -3.49 -13.12
C CYS A 97 3.38 -2.21 -12.86
N MET A 98 4.03 -1.06 -12.69
CA MET A 98 3.32 0.22 -12.49
C MET A 98 2.40 0.56 -13.67
N VAL A 99 2.85 0.36 -14.92
CA VAL A 99 2.02 0.60 -16.12
C VAL A 99 0.85 -0.38 -16.20
N GLY A 100 1.11 -1.68 -15.99
CA GLY A 100 0.06 -2.71 -16.01
C GLY A 100 -1.02 -2.46 -14.97
N LEU A 101 -0.63 -1.98 -13.78
CA LEU A 101 -1.57 -1.62 -12.72
C LEU A 101 -2.40 -0.40 -13.05
N LEU A 102 -1.79 0.64 -13.63
CA LEU A 102 -2.54 1.82 -14.07
C LEU A 102 -3.62 1.44 -15.09
N ILE A 103 -3.27 0.59 -16.06
CA ILE A 103 -4.22 0.07 -17.05
C ILE A 103 -5.38 -0.66 -16.37
N LYS A 104 -5.08 -1.51 -15.38
CA LYS A 104 -6.10 -2.31 -14.68
C LYS A 104 -7.01 -1.47 -13.77
N VAL A 105 -6.45 -0.47 -13.08
CA VAL A 105 -7.21 0.33 -12.10
C VAL A 105 -8.02 1.45 -12.77
N LEU A 106 -7.61 1.90 -13.96
CA LEU A 106 -8.25 3.04 -14.63
C LEU A 106 -9.78 2.89 -14.80
N PRO A 107 -10.35 1.73 -15.17
CA PRO A 107 -11.80 1.56 -15.22
C PRO A 107 -12.49 1.82 -13.87
N TYR A 108 -11.88 1.44 -12.74
CA TYR A 108 -12.42 1.72 -11.40
C TYR A 108 -12.37 3.20 -11.07
N VAL A 109 -11.27 3.88 -11.44
CA VAL A 109 -11.14 5.33 -11.27
C VAL A 109 -12.21 6.05 -12.08
N MET A 110 -12.40 5.69 -13.34
CA MET A 110 -13.43 6.30 -14.21
C MET A 110 -14.83 6.06 -13.67
N ALA A 111 -15.14 4.85 -13.20
CA ALA A 111 -16.45 4.52 -12.64
C ALA A 111 -16.80 5.35 -11.39
N VAL A 112 -15.80 5.84 -10.64
CA VAL A 112 -15.99 6.75 -9.50
C VAL A 112 -16.17 8.20 -9.95
N LEU A 113 -15.45 8.63 -10.99
CA LEU A 113 -15.45 10.02 -11.46
C LEU A 113 -16.66 10.38 -12.34
N GLU A 114 -17.32 9.40 -12.94
CA GLU A 114 -18.50 9.59 -13.80
C GLU A 114 -19.83 9.57 -13.03
N GLN A 115 -19.80 9.54 -11.69
CA GLN A 115 -20.98 9.61 -10.80
C GLN A 115 -21.32 11.05 -10.42
#